data_AF-A0A536HIY9-F1
#
_entry.id   AF-A0A536HIY9-F1
#
_cell.length_a   1.000
_cell.length_b   1.000
_cell.length_c   1.000
_cell.angle_alpha   90.00
_cell.angle_beta   90.00
_cell.angle_gamma   90.00
#
_symmetry.space_group_name_H-M   'P 1'
#
loop_
_entity.id
_entity.type
_entity.pdbx_description
1 polymer ?
#
loop_
_entity_poly.entity_id
_entity_poly.type
_entity_poly.pdbx_seq_one_letter_code
_entity_poly.pdbx_strand_id
1 'polypeptide(L)'
;MPSQDEGELQERHIFSNFTSSSWYKGRPQPEGGRFFRDAWMRGIEKYYPGNPPSASISNWEALDQWEQNSAVVVYDVVQHFVLATGFVAVGASSLPLSQEQKGRFVHTCWLASIFNHVAQPGEEDTVAWEDLPAWQQQVYAYIFDDIYAFQEHAEIPDYLRNKYDSQ
;
A
#
# COMPACT_ATOMS: atom_id res chain seq x y z
N MET A 1 -30.70 -31.79 -19.75
CA MET A 1 -29.41 -31.17 -20.11
C MET A 1 -29.64 -30.15 -21.21
N PRO A 2 -29.47 -28.86 -20.88
CA PRO A 2 -28.81 -27.86 -21.74
C PRO A 2 -27.59 -27.31 -20.97
N SER A 3 -26.37 -27.51 -21.50
CA SER A 3 -25.60 -26.62 -22.38
C SER A 3 -24.75 -25.61 -21.60
N GLN A 4 -23.44 -25.78 -21.73
CA GLN A 4 -22.36 -24.92 -21.27
C GLN A 4 -22.53 -23.52 -21.88
N ASP A 5 -22.78 -22.50 -21.04
CA ASP A 5 -22.46 -21.09 -21.31
C ASP A 5 -22.75 -20.23 -20.04
N GLU A 6 -22.18 -20.63 -18.89
CA GLU A 6 -21.98 -19.71 -17.75
C GLU A 6 -20.62 -19.00 -17.93
N GLY A 7 -20.41 -18.48 -19.15
CA GLY A 7 -19.26 -17.69 -19.53
C GLY A 7 -19.37 -16.26 -18.99
N GLU A 8 -18.21 -15.73 -18.63
CA GLU A 8 -17.99 -14.37 -18.13
C GLU A 8 -18.44 -14.12 -16.68
N LEU A 9 -17.70 -14.78 -15.80
CA LEU A 9 -17.10 -14.15 -14.62
C LEU A 9 -17.23 -12.62 -14.65
N GLN A 10 -17.95 -12.09 -13.65
CA GLN A 10 -18.04 -10.68 -13.25
C GLN A 10 -16.66 -10.10 -12.83
N GLU A 11 -15.60 -10.37 -13.59
CA GLU A 11 -14.20 -10.20 -13.19
C GLU A 11 -13.62 -8.81 -13.45
N ARG A 12 -14.44 -7.82 -13.82
CA ARG A 12 -13.96 -6.45 -14.08
C ARG A 12 -14.69 -5.34 -13.30
N HIS A 13 -15.51 -5.69 -12.31
CA HIS A 13 -16.39 -4.71 -11.67
C HIS A 13 -16.05 -4.33 -10.22
N ILE A 14 -15.19 -5.08 -9.53
CA ILE A 14 -14.91 -4.78 -8.11
C ILE A 14 -14.06 -3.49 -7.98
N PHE A 15 -13.07 -3.27 -8.85
CA PHE A 15 -12.24 -2.06 -8.82
C PHE A 15 -12.81 -0.86 -9.60
N SER A 16 -13.63 -1.08 -10.63
CA SER A 16 -14.37 0.01 -11.29
C SER A 16 -15.29 0.76 -10.31
N ASN A 17 -15.89 0.02 -9.38
CA ASN A 17 -16.71 0.59 -8.30
C ASN A 17 -15.90 1.22 -7.16
N PHE A 18 -14.62 0.86 -7.00
CA PHE A 18 -13.73 1.53 -6.03
C PHE A 18 -13.43 2.97 -6.48
N THR A 19 -13.14 3.17 -7.77
CA THR A 19 -12.93 4.50 -8.36
C THR A 19 -14.23 5.27 -8.67
N SER A 20 -15.37 4.57 -8.75
CA SER A 20 -16.67 5.18 -9.06
C SER A 20 -17.53 5.47 -7.82
N SER A 21 -17.05 5.09 -6.63
CA SER A 21 -17.74 5.38 -5.39
C SER A 21 -17.66 6.87 -5.03
N SER A 22 -18.75 7.43 -4.50
CA SER A 22 -18.85 8.84 -4.11
C SER A 22 -17.78 9.30 -3.09
N TRP A 23 -17.11 8.37 -2.41
CA TRP A 23 -16.02 8.63 -1.44
C TRP A 23 -14.61 8.58 -2.05
N TYR A 24 -14.43 8.06 -3.27
CA TYR A 24 -13.16 8.08 -4.01
C TYR A 24 -13.21 9.12 -5.15
N LYS A 25 -13.43 10.39 -4.77
CA LYS A 25 -13.39 11.52 -5.72
C LYS A 25 -12.00 12.16 -5.87
N GLY A 26 -10.95 11.52 -5.33
CA GLY A 26 -9.57 11.91 -5.57
C GLY A 26 -9.04 11.15 -6.78
N ARG A 27 -8.42 11.85 -7.74
CA ARG A 27 -7.61 11.15 -8.74
C ARG A 27 -6.51 10.38 -7.98
N PRO A 28 -6.17 9.15 -8.39
CA PRO A 28 -4.97 8.47 -7.90
C PRO A 28 -3.81 9.45 -8.06
N GLN A 29 -3.19 9.86 -6.96
CA GLN A 29 -2.19 10.92 -7.00
C GLN A 29 -0.86 10.28 -7.40
N PRO A 30 -0.28 10.59 -8.58
CA PRO A 30 1.04 10.08 -8.95
C PRO A 30 2.09 10.41 -7.90
N GLU A 31 1.89 11.50 -7.15
CA GLU A 31 2.70 11.91 -6.02
C GLU A 31 2.69 10.90 -4.87
N GLY A 32 1.56 10.25 -4.58
CA GLY A 32 1.46 9.19 -3.58
C GLY A 32 2.23 7.93 -3.98
N GLY A 33 2.13 7.53 -5.25
CA GLY A 33 2.94 6.42 -5.78
C GLY A 33 4.44 6.71 -5.73
N ARG A 34 4.85 7.94 -6.07
CA ARG A 34 6.23 8.40 -5.93
C ARG A 34 6.69 8.36 -4.47
N PHE A 35 5.85 8.82 -3.54
CA PHE A 35 6.13 8.75 -2.12
C PHE A 35 6.33 7.30 -1.65
N PHE A 36 5.45 6.38 -2.05
CA PHE A 36 5.60 4.95 -1.75
C PHE A 36 6.92 4.40 -2.28
N ARG A 37 7.30 4.76 -3.52
CA ARG A 37 8.58 4.32 -4.11
C ARG A 37 9.77 4.89 -3.34
N ASP A 38 9.72 6.15 -2.96
CA ASP A 38 10.79 6.78 -2.18
C ASP A 38 10.91 6.15 -0.78
N ALA A 39 9.78 5.82 -0.14
CA ALA A 39 9.74 5.11 1.14
C ALA A 39 10.33 3.70 1.02
N TRP A 40 10.03 2.99 -0.08
CA TRP A 40 10.66 1.69 -0.38
C TRP A 40 12.18 1.81 -0.51
N MET A 41 12.68 2.82 -1.25
CA MET A 41 14.12 3.05 -1.41
C MET A 41 14.81 3.39 -0.08
N ARG A 42 14.24 4.30 0.72
CA ARG A 42 14.73 4.62 2.07
C ARG A 42 14.72 3.40 3.00
N GLY A 43 13.69 2.58 2.90
CA GLY A 43 13.60 1.32 3.63
C GLY A 43 14.71 0.35 3.24
N ILE A 44 14.94 0.16 1.93
CA ILE A 44 16.04 -0.68 1.44
C ILE A 44 17.39 -0.18 1.95
N GLU A 45 17.66 1.12 1.84
CA GLU A 45 18.90 1.72 2.34
C GLU A 45 19.13 1.43 3.83
N LYS A 46 18.04 1.40 4.61
CA LYS A 46 18.10 1.17 6.05
C LYS A 46 18.24 -0.31 6.46
N TYR A 47 17.59 -1.22 5.73
CA TYR A 47 17.40 -2.60 6.20
C TYR A 47 18.06 -3.67 5.33
N TYR A 48 18.36 -3.36 4.05
CA TYR A 48 18.99 -4.33 3.17
C TYR A 48 20.45 -4.61 3.59
N PRO A 49 20.85 -5.88 3.76
CA PRO A 49 22.22 -6.20 4.10
C PRO A 49 23.13 -6.04 2.88
N GLY A 50 24.03 -5.06 2.92
CA GLY A 50 25.03 -4.86 1.86
C GLY A 50 24.51 -4.02 0.69
N ASN A 51 24.85 -4.39 -0.54
CA ASN A 51 24.53 -3.60 -1.73
C ASN A 51 23.26 -4.12 -2.41
N PRO A 52 22.17 -3.33 -2.50
CA PRO A 52 20.90 -3.82 -3.03
C PRO A 52 20.98 -4.09 -4.55
N PRO A 53 20.15 -5.01 -5.07
CA PRO A 53 20.03 -5.23 -6.50
C PRO A 53 19.54 -3.96 -7.21
N SER A 54 20.05 -3.68 -8.41
CA SER A 54 19.71 -2.48 -9.17
C SER A 54 18.20 -2.36 -9.46
N ALA A 55 17.52 -3.48 -9.73
CA ALA A 55 16.07 -3.52 -9.95
C ALA A 55 15.28 -3.03 -8.73
N SER A 56 15.77 -3.30 -7.53
CA SER A 56 15.10 -2.89 -6.28
C SER A 56 15.21 -1.39 -6.00
N ILE A 57 16.08 -0.66 -6.72
CA ILE A 57 16.37 0.77 -6.52
C ILE A 57 16.14 1.63 -7.78
N SER A 58 15.46 1.11 -8.82
CA SER A 58 15.05 1.90 -9.98
C SER A 58 14.28 3.16 -9.57
N ASN A 59 14.56 4.30 -10.21
CA ASN A 59 13.79 5.52 -10.00
C ASN A 59 12.35 5.36 -10.54
N TRP A 60 11.45 6.25 -10.11
CA TRP A 60 10.03 6.19 -10.49
C TRP A 60 9.81 6.13 -12.00
N GLU A 61 10.52 6.95 -12.77
CA GLU A 61 10.39 7.02 -14.23
C GLU A 61 10.83 5.75 -14.96
N ALA A 62 11.66 4.91 -14.34
CA ALA A 62 12.11 3.64 -14.91
C ALA A 62 11.26 2.44 -14.49
N LEU A 63 10.27 2.63 -13.61
CA LEU A 63 9.33 1.57 -13.24
C LEU A 63 8.38 1.26 -14.38
N ASP A 64 7.98 0.00 -14.46
CA ASP A 64 6.91 -0.39 -15.36
C ASP A 64 5.58 0.24 -14.94
N GLN A 65 4.67 0.44 -15.90
CA GLN A 65 3.40 1.10 -15.64
C GLN A 65 2.57 0.39 -14.57
N TRP A 66 2.63 -0.95 -14.51
CA TRP A 66 1.93 -1.72 -13.51
C TRP A 66 2.49 -1.52 -12.11
N GLU A 67 3.81 -1.36 -11.96
CA GLU A 67 4.46 -1.07 -10.68
C GLU A 67 4.09 0.31 -10.19
N GLN A 68 4.09 1.31 -11.08
CA GLN A 68 3.64 2.66 -10.77
C GLN A 68 2.19 2.67 -10.30
N ASN A 69 1.30 1.99 -11.01
CA ASN A 69 -0.10 1.89 -10.63
C ASN A 69 -0.28 1.19 -9.28
N SER A 70 0.47 0.10 -9.04
CA SER A 70 0.45 -0.64 -7.78
C SER A 70 0.92 0.23 -6.61
N ALA A 71 2.01 0.98 -6.78
CA ALA A 71 2.52 1.90 -5.77
C ALA A 71 1.48 2.97 -5.39
N VAL A 72 0.75 3.53 -6.36
CA VAL A 72 -0.33 4.49 -6.11
C VAL A 72 -1.46 3.82 -5.32
N VAL A 73 -1.90 2.62 -5.72
CA VAL A 73 -2.98 1.89 -5.03
C VAL A 73 -2.59 1.59 -3.58
N VAL A 74 -1.38 1.08 -3.35
CA VAL A 74 -0.93 0.74 -1.99
C VAL A 74 -0.81 1.98 -1.13
N TYR A 75 -0.25 3.08 -1.65
CA TYR A 75 -0.20 4.36 -0.95
C TYR A 75 -1.60 4.80 -0.50
N ASP A 76 -2.56 4.84 -1.43
CA ASP A 76 -3.89 5.32 -1.13
C ASP A 76 -4.59 4.42 -0.10
N VAL A 77 -4.45 3.10 -0.19
CA VAL A 77 -5.07 2.17 0.76
C VAL A 77 -4.50 2.35 2.16
N VAL A 78 -3.19 2.51 2.31
CA VAL A 78 -2.54 2.79 3.61
C VAL A 78 -3.01 4.13 4.15
N GLN A 79 -3.01 5.19 3.33
CA GLN A 79 -3.50 6.51 3.72
C GLN A 79 -4.94 6.45 4.23
N HIS A 80 -5.85 5.84 3.46
CA HIS A 80 -7.25 5.73 3.84
C HIS A 80 -7.44 4.90 5.11
N PHE A 81 -6.67 3.81 5.27
CA PHE A 81 -6.71 3.02 6.49
C PHE A 81 -6.36 3.87 7.73
N VAL A 82 -5.31 4.69 7.65
CA VAL A 82 -4.89 5.58 8.74
C VAL A 82 -5.96 6.64 9.05
N LEU A 83 -6.55 7.25 8.02
CA LEU A 83 -7.59 8.27 8.17
C LEU A 83 -8.89 7.70 8.74
N ALA A 84 -9.36 6.57 8.19
CA ALA A 84 -10.63 5.96 8.57
C ALA A 84 -10.61 5.38 10.00
N THR A 85 -9.45 4.94 10.48
CA THR A 85 -9.28 4.42 11.85
C THR A 85 -9.13 5.53 12.89
N GLY A 86 -8.89 6.78 12.47
CA GLY A 86 -8.57 7.90 13.36
C GLY A 86 -7.16 7.82 13.95
N PHE A 87 -6.30 6.93 13.43
CA PHE A 87 -4.93 6.77 13.93
C PHE A 87 -4.08 8.03 13.75
N VAL A 88 -4.43 8.91 12.81
CA VAL A 88 -3.79 10.22 12.66
C VAL A 88 -3.81 11.05 13.96
N ALA A 89 -4.75 10.81 14.88
CA ALA A 89 -4.90 11.56 16.13
C ALA A 89 -4.02 11.05 17.29
N VAL A 90 -3.39 9.87 17.21
CA VAL A 90 -2.63 9.28 18.34
C VAL A 90 -1.10 9.43 18.23
N GLY A 91 -0.59 9.96 17.12
CA GLY A 91 0.84 10.11 16.83
C GLY A 91 1.57 8.78 16.56
N ALA A 92 2.68 8.83 15.81
CA ALA A 92 3.35 7.62 15.30
C ALA A 92 3.84 6.68 16.40
N SER A 93 4.29 7.23 17.53
CA SER A 93 4.80 6.47 18.67
C SER A 93 3.72 5.76 19.50
N SER A 94 2.44 6.09 19.30
CA SER A 94 1.32 5.52 20.06
C SER A 94 0.39 4.65 19.21
N LEU A 95 0.78 4.37 17.95
CA LEU A 95 0.04 3.45 17.08
C LEU A 95 -0.07 2.06 17.71
N PRO A 96 -1.28 1.50 17.88
CA PRO A 96 -1.48 0.20 18.54
C PRO A 96 -1.14 -1.01 17.66
N LEU A 97 -0.46 -0.80 16.52
CA LEU A 97 -0.09 -1.86 15.58
C LEU A 97 1.38 -2.26 15.76
N SER A 98 1.64 -3.57 15.82
CA SER A 98 3.01 -4.08 15.79
C SER A 98 3.66 -3.84 14.42
N GLN A 99 4.99 -3.85 14.38
CA GLN A 99 5.75 -3.73 13.13
C GLN A 99 5.36 -4.83 12.12
N GLU A 100 5.13 -6.06 12.60
CA GLU A 100 4.64 -7.16 11.75
C GLU A 100 3.26 -6.87 11.17
N GLN A 101 2.31 -6.37 11.96
CA GLN A 101 0.97 -6.04 11.47
C GLN A 101 1.01 -4.95 10.39
N LYS A 102 1.85 -3.92 10.58
CA LYS A 102 2.06 -2.85 9.61
C LYS A 102 2.65 -3.41 8.30
N GLY A 103 3.71 -4.20 8.40
CA GLY A 103 4.35 -4.78 7.22
C GLY A 103 3.45 -5.75 6.45
N ARG A 104 2.74 -6.66 7.16
CA ARG A 104 1.77 -7.58 6.55
C ARG A 104 0.68 -6.85 5.81
N PHE A 105 0.18 -5.74 6.37
CA PHE A 105 -0.84 -4.92 5.71
C PHE A 105 -0.34 -4.39 4.36
N VAL A 106 0.82 -3.72 4.34
CA VAL A 106 1.40 -3.17 3.11
C VAL A 106 1.71 -4.27 2.10
N HIS A 107 2.31 -5.38 2.53
CA HIS A 107 2.62 -6.51 1.67
C HIS A 107 1.36 -7.15 1.06
N THR A 108 0.29 -7.30 1.84
CA THR A 108 -1.00 -7.80 1.34
C THR A 108 -1.57 -6.87 0.26
N CYS A 109 -1.51 -5.55 0.47
CA CYS A 109 -1.95 -4.57 -0.53
C CYS A 109 -1.10 -4.66 -1.81
N TRP A 110 0.21 -4.86 -1.68
CA TRP A 110 1.12 -5.03 -2.81
C TRP A 110 0.79 -6.29 -3.63
N LEU A 111 0.66 -7.44 -2.98
CA LEU A 111 0.26 -8.70 -3.62
C LEU A 111 -1.07 -8.59 -4.36
N ALA A 112 -2.09 -8.01 -3.70
CA ALA A 112 -3.39 -7.78 -4.32
C ALA A 112 -3.29 -6.88 -5.57
N SER A 113 -2.40 -5.89 -5.55
CA SER A 113 -2.17 -5.00 -6.70
C SER A 113 -1.47 -5.72 -7.84
N ILE A 114 -0.52 -6.62 -7.56
CA ILE A 114 0.11 -7.47 -8.57
C ILE A 114 -0.95 -8.30 -9.30
N PHE A 115 -1.80 -9.03 -8.58
CA PHE A 115 -2.85 -9.85 -9.20
C PHE A 115 -3.86 -9.03 -10.02
N ASN A 116 -4.02 -7.74 -9.72
CA ASN A 116 -4.88 -6.85 -10.49
C ASN A 116 -4.25 -6.40 -11.83
N HIS A 117 -2.92 -6.36 -11.92
CA HIS A 117 -2.22 -5.82 -13.10
C HIS A 117 -1.47 -6.86 -13.93
N VAL A 118 -1.10 -7.98 -13.32
CA VAL A 118 -0.29 -9.04 -13.92
C VAL A 118 -1.14 -10.31 -13.98
N ALA A 119 -1.48 -10.75 -15.18
CA ALA A 119 -2.38 -11.90 -15.37
C ALA A 119 -1.77 -13.23 -14.88
N GLN A 120 -0.45 -13.35 -14.93
CA GLN A 120 0.30 -14.52 -14.48
C GLN A 120 1.59 -14.02 -13.81
N PRO A 121 1.52 -13.60 -12.53
CA PRO A 121 2.70 -13.12 -11.82
C PRO A 121 3.71 -14.25 -11.58
N GLY A 122 4.99 -13.89 -11.49
CA GLY A 122 6.05 -14.84 -11.15
C GLY A 122 5.92 -15.36 -9.72
N GLU A 123 6.60 -16.47 -9.43
CA GLU A 123 6.65 -17.01 -8.06
C GLU A 123 7.34 -16.01 -7.11
N GLU A 124 8.36 -15.30 -7.61
CA GLU A 124 9.09 -14.24 -6.93
C GLU A 124 8.25 -13.00 -6.63
N ASP A 125 7.18 -12.74 -7.39
CA ASP A 125 6.29 -11.61 -7.19
C ASP A 125 5.24 -11.90 -6.11
N THR A 126 4.97 -13.18 -5.85
CA THR A 126 3.85 -13.65 -5.02
C THR A 126 4.28 -14.33 -3.72
N VAL A 127 5.54 -14.13 -3.32
CA VAL A 127 6.13 -14.70 -2.11
C VAL A 127 5.28 -14.37 -0.88
N ALA A 128 4.89 -15.39 -0.12
CA ALA A 128 4.12 -15.23 1.10
C ALA A 128 4.92 -14.50 2.17
N TRP A 129 4.24 -13.80 3.09
CA TRP A 129 4.88 -13.02 4.13
C TRP A 129 5.92 -13.82 4.93
N GLU A 130 5.57 -15.05 5.32
CA GLU A 130 6.41 -15.94 6.10
C GLU A 130 7.73 -16.32 5.40
N ASP A 131 7.71 -16.30 4.07
CA ASP A 131 8.84 -16.66 3.21
C ASP A 131 9.66 -15.44 2.76
N LEU A 132 9.18 -14.21 3.08
CA LEU A 132 9.94 -13.00 2.80
C LEU A 132 11.23 -12.93 3.63
N PRO A 133 12.33 -12.44 3.06
CA PRO A 133 13.50 -12.07 3.83
C PRO A 133 13.15 -11.05 4.93
N ALA A 134 13.76 -11.20 6.11
CA ALA A 134 13.50 -10.32 7.26
C ALA A 134 13.71 -8.82 6.95
N TRP A 135 14.69 -8.49 6.10
CA TRP A 135 14.91 -7.10 5.69
C TRP A 135 13.71 -6.55 4.91
N GLN A 136 13.09 -7.34 4.05
CA GLN A 136 11.98 -6.91 3.21
C GLN A 136 10.70 -6.74 4.04
N GLN A 137 10.48 -7.62 5.03
CA GLN A 137 9.43 -7.43 6.03
C GLN A 137 9.58 -6.08 6.78
N GLN A 138 10.81 -5.71 7.14
CA GLN A 138 11.11 -4.41 7.77
C GLN A 138 10.88 -3.23 6.82
N VAL A 139 11.21 -3.36 5.53
CA VAL A 139 10.90 -2.34 4.52
C VAL A 139 9.39 -2.12 4.41
N TYR A 140 8.59 -3.18 4.35
CA TYR A 140 7.13 -3.03 4.28
C TYR A 140 6.56 -2.33 5.52
N ALA A 141 7.06 -2.67 6.71
CA ALA A 141 6.65 -2.00 7.94
C ALA A 141 7.07 -0.51 7.95
N TYR A 142 8.29 -0.23 7.46
CA TYR A 142 8.80 1.13 7.31
C TYR A 142 7.94 1.99 6.36
N ILE A 143 7.48 1.43 5.24
CA ILE A 143 6.59 2.13 4.31
C ILE A 143 5.30 2.56 4.99
N PHE A 144 4.71 1.69 5.81
CA PHE A 144 3.52 2.05 6.58
C PHE A 144 3.82 3.25 7.49
N ASP A 145 4.92 3.18 8.24
CA ASP A 145 5.32 4.24 9.18
C ASP A 145 5.61 5.56 8.45
N ASP A 146 6.24 5.52 7.28
CA ASP A 146 6.58 6.70 6.48
C ASP A 146 5.33 7.37 5.88
N ILE A 147 4.39 6.56 5.33
CA ILE A 147 3.09 7.07 4.86
C ILE A 147 2.30 7.65 6.02
N TYR A 148 2.30 6.98 7.18
CA TYR A 148 1.64 7.47 8.37
C TYR A 148 2.21 8.82 8.83
N ALA A 149 3.54 8.94 8.94
CA ALA A 149 4.21 10.17 9.36
C ALA A 149 3.95 11.33 8.39
N PHE A 150 3.85 11.06 7.09
CA PHE A 150 3.45 12.05 6.12
C PHE A 150 2.04 12.62 6.38
N GLN A 151 1.12 11.80 6.93
CA GLN A 151 -0.23 12.26 7.32
C GLN A 151 -0.27 13.02 8.65
N GLU A 152 0.69 12.82 9.57
CA GLU A 152 0.74 13.54 10.86
C GLU A 152 0.88 15.07 10.66
N HIS A 153 1.35 15.49 9.49
CA HIS A 153 1.46 16.90 9.10
C HIS A 153 0.29 17.41 8.23
N ALA A 154 -0.67 16.55 7.86
CA ALA A 154 -1.86 16.94 7.12
C ALA A 154 -2.94 17.49 8.06
N GLU A 155 -3.77 18.42 7.58
CA GLU A 155 -4.89 18.95 8.36
C GLU A 155 -5.85 17.82 8.75
N ILE A 156 -5.79 17.40 10.02
CA ILE A 156 -6.71 16.40 10.57
C ILE A 156 -8.12 17.01 10.56
N PRO A 157 -9.10 16.39 9.88
CA PRO A 157 -10.48 16.84 9.90
C PRO A 157 -11.03 16.94 11.33
N ASP A 158 -11.75 18.01 11.64
CA ASP A 158 -12.23 18.30 13.00
C ASP A 158 -13.04 17.16 13.64
N TYR A 159 -13.74 16.36 12.83
CA TYR A 159 -14.52 15.22 13.33
C TYR A 159 -13.65 14.08 13.90
N LEU A 160 -12.37 13.99 13.52
CA LEU A 160 -11.43 13.01 14.07
C LEU A 160 -10.76 13.50 15.36
N ARG A 161 -10.64 14.83 15.59
CA ARG A 161 -10.11 15.39 16.86
C ARG A 161 -11.04 15.16 18.04
N ASN A 162 -12.33 15.37 17.84
CA ASN A 162 -13.33 15.30 18.92
C ASN A 162 -13.43 13.92 19.61
N LYS A 163 -13.04 12.83 18.93
CA LYS A 163 -13.06 11.48 19.50
C LYS A 163 -11.98 11.27 20.57
N TYR A 164 -10.87 12.00 20.49
CA TYR A 164 -9.70 11.83 21.37
C TYR A 164 -9.57 12.94 22.43
N ASP A 165 -10.15 14.12 22.21
CA ASP A 165 -10.21 15.21 23.22
C ASP A 165 -11.29 14.99 24.31
N SER A 166 -12.12 13.96 24.16
CA SER A 166 -13.22 13.64 25.08
C SER A 166 -12.87 12.59 26.15
N GLN A 167 -11.59 12.20 26.27
CA GLN A 167 -11.07 11.26 27.28
C GLN A 167 -10.12 11.95 28.24
#